data_AF-A0A3E4WNI5-F1
#
_entry.id   AF-A0A3E4WNI5-F1
#
_cell.length_a   1.000
_cell.length_b   1.000
_cell.length_c   1.000
_cell.angle_alpha   90.00
_cell.angle_beta   90.00
_cell.angle_gamma   90.00
#
_symmetry.space_group_name_H-M   'P 1'
#
loop_
_entity.id
_entity.type
_entity.pdbx_description
1 polymer ?
#
loop_
_entity_poly.entity_id
_entity_poly.type
_entity_poly.pdbx_seq_one_letter_code
_entity_poly.pdbx_strand_id
1 'polypeptide(L)' 'MKRKKNDCRAFLKKSGFKARDGKQVYISKDIHDKIAMIVRLLGNGEVTIADFTENVVREYLRTHRDELNRMLNAVPKVEL' A
#
# COMPACT_ATOMS: atom_id res chain seq x y z
N MET A 1 -24.58 6.69 3.73
CA MET A 1 -23.38 6.86 2.88
C MET A 1 -23.12 5.58 2.12
N LYS A 2 -23.23 5.60 0.77
CA LYS A 2 -22.90 4.42 -0.05
C LYS A 2 -21.39 4.19 0.04
N ARG A 3 -20.97 3.02 0.54
CA ARG A 3 -19.57 2.58 0.52
C ARG A 3 -19.12 2.61 -0.95
N LYS A 4 -18.30 3.59 -1.33
CA LYS A 4 -17.74 3.66 -2.69
C LYS A 4 -16.94 2.37 -2.84
N LYS A 5 -17.39 1.47 -3.73
CA LYS A 5 -16.60 0.28 -4.09
C LYS A 5 -15.34 0.82 -4.76
N ASN A 6 -14.26 0.95 -4.00
CA ASN A 6 -12.99 1.32 -4.57
C ASN A 6 -12.59 0.20 -5.53
N ASP A 7 -12.47 0.53 -6.81
CA ASP A 7 -12.02 -0.42 -7.81
C ASP A 7 -10.55 -0.78 -7.52
N CYS A 8 -10.30 -2.05 -7.19
CA CYS A 8 -8.96 -2.54 -6.90
C CYS A 8 -7.99 -2.38 -8.08
N ARG A 9 -8.48 -2.14 -9.30
CA ARG A 9 -7.65 -1.77 -10.45
C ARG A 9 -6.83 -0.51 -10.21
N ALA A 10 -7.27 0.37 -9.32
CA ALA A 10 -6.50 1.54 -8.92
C ALA A 10 -5.12 1.21 -8.33
N PHE A 11 -4.92 -0.03 -7.84
CA PHE A 11 -3.65 -0.53 -7.31
C PHE A 11 -2.74 -1.17 -8.37
N LEU A 12 -3.28 -1.48 -9.55
CA LEU A 12 -2.57 -2.12 -10.65
C LEU A 12 -2.07 -1.08 -11.66
N LYS A 13 -1.26 -0.14 -11.18
CA LYS A 13 -0.64 0.91 -12.01
C LYS A 13 0.81 1.12 -11.62
N LYS A 14 1.63 1.57 -12.57
CA LYS A 14 2.99 2.03 -12.28
C LYS A 14 2.96 3.14 -11.23
N SER A 15 3.75 2.95 -10.18
CA SER A 15 3.89 3.90 -9.07
C SER A 15 4.97 4.95 -9.33
N GLY A 16 5.85 4.71 -10.30
CA GLY A 16 7.08 5.49 -10.50
C GLY A 16 8.17 5.21 -9.46
N PHE A 17 7.86 4.40 -8.45
CA PHE A 17 8.77 3.97 -7.40
C PHE A 17 9.57 2.75 -7.86
N LYS A 18 10.88 2.77 -7.59
CA LYS A 18 11.77 1.63 -7.84
C LYS A 18 12.09 0.98 -6.51
N ALA A 19 11.92 -0.34 -6.42
CA ALA A 19 12.13 -1.09 -5.18
C ALA A 19 13.51 -0.85 -4.55
N ARG A 20 14.57 -0.69 -5.36
CA ARG A 20 15.94 -0.42 -4.90
C ARG A 20 16.14 0.94 -4.21
N ASP A 21 15.26 1.90 -4.48
CA ASP A 21 15.31 3.24 -3.88
C ASP A 21 14.48 3.28 -2.57
N GLY A 22 13.89 2.13 -2.20
CA GLY A 22 12.99 1.96 -1.07
C GLY A 22 13.62 1.42 0.19
N LYS A 23 12.76 1.26 1.21
CA LYS A 23 13.05 0.46 2.40
C LYS A 23 12.31 -0.88 2.30
N GLN A 24 12.95 -1.95 2.76
CA GLN A 24 12.32 -3.27 2.80
C GLN A 24 11.45 -3.42 4.05
N VAL A 25 10.29 -4.04 3.86
CA VAL A 25 9.42 -4.52 4.93
C VAL A 25 9.11 -5.98 4.68
N TYR A 26 9.07 -6.79 5.75
CA TYR A 26 8.67 -8.18 5.63
C TYR A 26 7.15 -8.31 5.65
N ILE A 27 6.65 -9.20 4.80
CA ILE A 27 5.27 -9.68 4.80
C ILE A 27 5.31 -11.20 4.88
N SER A 28 4.20 -11.82 5.33
CA SER A 28 4.12 -13.27 5.34
C SER A 28 4.21 -13.84 3.92
N LYS A 29 4.76 -15.06 3.81
CA LYS A 29 4.88 -15.76 2.52
C LYS A 29 3.54 -15.89 1.80
N ASP A 30 2.49 -16.24 2.52
CA ASP A 30 1.12 -16.36 1.98
C ASP A 30 0.63 -15.04 1.36
N ILE A 31 0.87 -13.90 2.01
CA ILE A 31 0.49 -12.59 1.47
C ILE A 31 1.34 -12.24 0.25
N HIS A 32 2.64 -12.50 0.31
CA HIS A 32 3.53 -12.30 -0.84
C HIS A 32 3.07 -13.09 -2.06
N ASP A 33 2.76 -14.37 -1.90
CA ASP A 33 2.32 -15.26 -2.98
C ASP A 33 0.99 -14.80 -3.59
N LYS A 34 0.05 -14.32 -2.76
CA LYS A 34 -1.21 -13.70 -3.22
C LYS A 34 -0.96 -12.44 -4.05
N ILE A 35 -0.09 -11.54 -3.59
CA ILE A 35 0.24 -10.31 -4.34
C ILE A 35 0.93 -10.66 -5.65
N ALA A 36 1.87 -11.61 -5.63
CA ALA A 36 2.56 -12.08 -6.83
C ALA A 36 1.57 -12.62 -7.87
N MET A 37 0.58 -13.41 -7.44
CA MET A 37 -0.46 -13.92 -8.34
C MET A 37 -1.34 -12.81 -8.92
N ILE A 38 -1.76 -11.84 -8.10
CA ILE A 38 -2.55 -10.69 -8.55
C ILE A 38 -1.79 -9.91 -9.63
N VAL A 39 -0.53 -9.55 -9.36
CA VAL A 39 0.30 -8.79 -10.28
C VAL A 39 0.57 -9.56 -11.57
N ARG A 40 0.84 -10.87 -11.46
CA ARG A 40 1.07 -11.74 -12.63
C ARG A 40 -0.15 -11.83 -13.54
N LEU A 41 -1.35 -12.00 -12.97
CA LEU A 41 -2.57 -12.24 -13.74
C LEU A 41 -3.24 -10.96 -14.23
N LEU A 42 -3.12 -9.86 -13.48
CA LEU A 42 -3.88 -8.63 -13.72
C LEU A 42 -3.00 -7.41 -14.03
N GLY A 43 -1.67 -7.51 -13.86
CA GLY A 43 -0.73 -6.41 -14.04
C GLY A 43 -0.16 -6.26 -15.45
N ASN A 44 -0.61 -7.06 -16.41
CA ASN A 44 -0.19 -7.05 -17.83
C ASN A 44 1.33 -7.05 -18.06
N GLY A 45 2.12 -7.59 -17.12
CA GLY A 45 3.58 -7.57 -17.18
C GLY A 45 4.24 -6.22 -16.87
N GLU A 46 3.44 -5.16 -16.67
CA GLU A 46 3.96 -3.82 -16.39
C GLU A 46 3.97 -3.53 -14.89
N VAL A 47 3.02 -4.03 -14.13
CA VAL A 47 2.95 -3.76 -12.68
C VAL A 47 3.88 -4.72 -11.94
N THR A 48 4.57 -4.24 -10.91
CA THR A 48 5.39 -5.08 -10.01
C THR A 48 4.74 -5.25 -8.64
N ILE A 49 5.24 -6.20 -7.84
CA ILE A 49 4.85 -6.32 -6.41
C ILE A 49 5.11 -5.00 -5.67
N ALA A 50 6.22 -4.32 -5.98
CA ALA A 50 6.55 -3.02 -5.39
C ALA A 50 5.52 -1.95 -5.78
N ASP A 51 5.15 -1.87 -7.07
CA ASP A 51 4.11 -0.94 -7.53
C ASP A 51 2.77 -1.17 -6.81
N PHE A 52 2.33 -2.44 -6.76
CA PHE A 52 1.07 -2.80 -6.10
C PHE A 52 1.09 -2.44 -4.62
N THR A 53 2.17 -2.80 -3.92
CA THR A 53 2.32 -2.55 -2.48
C THR A 53 2.36 -1.06 -2.18
N GLU A 54 3.13 -0.29 -2.95
CA GLU A 54 3.20 1.17 -2.83
C GLU A 54 1.83 1.82 -3.02
N ASN A 55 1.08 1.42 -4.06
CA ASN A 55 -0.26 1.95 -4.30
C ASN A 55 -1.24 1.63 -3.16
N VAL A 56 -1.22 0.39 -2.64
CA VAL A 56 -2.09 -0.03 -1.54
C VAL A 56 -1.77 0.73 -0.26
N VAL A 57 -0.50 0.80 0.12
CA VAL A 57 -0.06 1.49 1.35
C VAL A 57 -0.36 2.98 1.24
N ARG A 58 -0.08 3.61 0.09
CA ARG A 58 -0.38 5.02 -0.14
C ARG A 58 -1.87 5.33 -0.02
N GLU A 59 -2.73 4.50 -0.61
CA GLU A 59 -4.17 4.68 -0.52
C GLU A 59 -4.70 4.47 0.91
N TYR A 60 -4.16 3.47 1.63
CA TYR A 60 -4.50 3.24 3.03
C TYR A 60 -4.16 4.46 3.89
N LEU A 61 -2.93 4.96 3.79
CA LEU A 61 -2.46 6.15 4.50
C LEU A 61 -3.30 7.39 4.13
N ARG A 62 -3.64 7.56 2.85
CA ARG A 62 -4.49 8.66 2.38
C ARG A 62 -5.89 8.57 2.96
N THR A 63 -6.49 7.38 2.96
CA THR A 63 -7.87 7.15 3.40
C THR A 63 -8.01 7.27 4.92
N HIS A 64 -6.97 6.95 5.68
CA HIS A 64 -7.00 6.95 7.15
C HIS A 64 -6.16 8.07 7.76
N ARG A 65 -5.73 9.04 6.94
CA ARG A 65 -4.86 10.15 7.35
C ARG A 65 -5.34 10.85 8.62
N ASP A 66 -6.61 11.23 8.68
CA ASP A 66 -7.14 12.01 9.80
C ASP A 66 -7.22 11.19 11.08
N GLU A 67 -7.55 9.90 10.98
CA GLU A 67 -7.56 8.98 12.11
C GLU A 67 -6.15 8.74 12.65
N LEU A 68 -5.21 8.40 11.76
CA LEU A 68 -3.81 8.19 12.11
C LEU A 68 -3.21 9.44 12.75
N ASN A 69 -3.47 10.62 12.19
CA ASN A 69 -3.01 11.90 12.77
C ASN A 69 -3.60 12.16 14.16
N ARG A 70 -4.89 11.86 14.37
CA ARG A 70 -5.51 11.96 15.71
C ARG A 70 -4.83 11.04 16.71
N MET A 71 -4.57 9.78 16.34
CA MET A 71 -3.87 8.82 17.20
C MET A 71 -2.45 9.28 17.52
N LEU A 72 -1.70 9.74 16.52
CA LEU A 72 -0.33 10.24 16.69
C LEU A 72 -0.27 11.47 17.60
N ASN A 73 -1.21 12.41 17.47
CA ASN A 73 -1.28 13.60 18.32
C ASN A 73 -1.67 13.28 19.77
N ALA A 74 -2.32 12.13 20.01
CA ALA A 74 -2.68 11.68 21.35
C ALA A 74 -1.53 10.93 22.05
N VAL A 75 -0.45 10.58 21.34
CA VAL A 75 0.73 9.95 21.97
C VAL A 75 1.43 11.01 22.83
N PRO A 76 1.65 10.76 24.14
CA PRO A 76 2.40 11.65 24.99
C PRO A 76 3.78 11.90 24.38
N LYS A 77 4.18 13.16 24.24
CA LYS A 77 5.54 13.50 23.83
C LYS A 77 6.46 13.05 24.96
N VAL A 78 7.16 11.94 24.76
CA VAL A 78 8.27 11.56 25.62
C VAL A 78 9.37 12.59 25.34
N GLU A 79 9.65 13.46 26.31
CA GLU A 79 10.89 14.23 26.30
C GLU A 79 12.02 13.21 26.35
N LEU A 80 12.81 13.15 25.26
CA LEU A 80 14.04 12.37 25.18
C LEU A 80 15.12 13.01 26.04
#